data_AF-A0A831Y7Y3-F1
#
_entry.id   AF-A0A831Y7Y3-F1
#
_cell.length_a   1.000
_cell.length_b   1.000
_cell.length_c   1.000
_cell.angle_alpha   90.00
_cell.angle_beta   90.00
_cell.angle_gamma   90.00
#
_symmetry.space_group_name_H-M   'P 1'
#
loop_
_entity.id
_entity.type
_entity.pdbx_description
1 polymer ?
#
loop_
_entity_poly.entity_id
_entity_poly.type
_entity_poly.pdbx_seq_one_letter_code
_entity_poly.pdbx_strand_id
1 'polypeptide(L)'
;MPARVSEPKPAPTKMVNFLSEVLLDLRVKGRVVSVEVEDASYMVTLDLEDHGERVHLLSAWDVNRSMRGDPAALQAIRADFLRDNGHGSWREERSDAGAR
;
A
#
# COMPACT_ATOMS: atom_id res chain seq x y z
N MET A 1 28.74 -3.92 -6.47
CA MET A 1 28.16 -2.60 -6.12
C MET A 1 27.04 -2.87 -5.13
N PRO A 2 27.18 -2.56 -3.82
CA PRO A 2 26.03 -2.69 -2.93
C PRO A 2 24.98 -1.68 -3.38
N ALA A 3 23.77 -2.16 -3.70
CA ALA A 3 22.63 -1.30 -3.97
C ALA A 3 22.48 -0.36 -2.76
N ARG A 4 22.46 0.95 -3.00
CA ARG A 4 22.14 1.90 -1.93
C ARG A 4 20.72 1.58 -1.52
N VAL A 5 20.56 0.98 -0.34
CA VAL A 5 19.24 0.84 0.28
C VAL A 5 18.85 2.27 0.64
N SER A 6 18.05 2.89 -0.21
CA SER A 6 17.45 4.19 0.09
C SER A 6 16.52 3.96 1.27
N GLU A 7 16.77 4.62 2.40
CA GLU A 7 15.85 4.55 3.53
C GLU A 7 14.44 4.98 3.09
N PRO A 8 13.37 4.26 3.50
CA PRO A 8 12.00 4.65 3.22
C PRO A 8 11.74 6.08 3.66
N LYS A 9 11.16 6.89 2.77
CA LYS A 9 10.84 8.29 3.07
C LYS A 9 9.33 8.49 3.06
N PRO A 10 8.78 9.33 3.96
CA PRO A 10 7.36 9.65 3.91
C PRO A 10 6.99 10.22 2.54
N ALA A 11 5.91 9.73 1.96
CA ALA A 11 5.42 10.22 0.68
C ALA A 11 4.86 11.64 0.81
N PRO A 12 4.87 12.42 -0.28
CA PRO A 12 4.23 13.73 -0.28
C PRO A 12 2.75 13.63 0.11
N THR A 13 2.24 14.61 0.88
CA THR A 13 0.84 14.62 1.35
C THR A 13 -0.17 14.49 0.21
N LYS A 14 0.13 15.05 -0.97
CA LYS A 14 -0.72 14.91 -2.17
C LYS A 14 -0.93 13.44 -2.56
N MET A 15 0.08 12.59 -2.35
CA MET A 15 -0.01 11.16 -2.64
C MET A 15 -0.84 10.41 -1.61
N VAL A 16 -0.65 10.75 -0.33
CA VAL A 16 -1.47 10.20 0.75
C VAL A 16 -2.96 10.51 0.51
N ASN A 17 -3.28 11.76 0.17
CA ASN A 17 -4.65 12.18 -0.11
C ASN A 17 -5.22 11.44 -1.32
N PHE A 18 -4.47 11.38 -2.43
CA PHE A 18 -4.88 10.66 -3.63
C PHE A 18 -5.21 9.19 -3.34
N LEU A 19 -4.35 8.47 -2.63
CA LEU A 19 -4.59 7.06 -2.30
C LEU A 19 -5.75 6.87 -1.33
N SER A 20 -5.96 7.82 -0.42
CA SER A 20 -7.13 7.83 0.47
C SER A 20 -8.44 8.02 -0.29
N GLU A 21 -8.48 8.92 -1.27
CA GLU A 21 -9.63 9.10 -2.16
C GLU A 21 -9.93 7.85 -2.97
N VAL A 22 -8.90 7.19 -3.51
CA VAL A 22 -9.07 5.92 -4.23
C VAL A 22 -9.66 4.82 -3.33
N LEU A 23 -9.24 4.74 -2.07
CA LEU A 23 -9.78 3.79 -1.10
C LEU A 23 -11.26 4.06 -0.79
N LEU A 24 -11.63 5.34 -0.61
CA LEU A 24 -13.00 5.79 -0.40
C LEU A 24 -13.89 5.46 -1.60
N ASP A 25 -13.41 5.70 -2.82
CA ASP A 25 -14.10 5.37 -4.07
C ASP A 25 -14.41 3.87 -4.18
N LEU A 26 -13.51 3.02 -3.71
CA LEU A 26 -13.69 1.57 -3.67
C LEU A 26 -14.63 1.09 -2.57
N ARG A 27 -15.04 1.98 -1.66
CA ARG A 27 -15.85 1.65 -0.47
C ARG A 27 -15.21 0.56 0.41
N VAL A 28 -13.88 0.49 0.41
CA VAL A 28 -13.14 -0.37 1.32
C VAL A 28 -13.23 0.24 2.71
N LYS A 29 -13.68 -0.55 3.69
CA LYS A 29 -13.79 -0.13 5.08
C LYS A 29 -12.42 -0.12 5.74
N GLY A 30 -11.76 1.03 5.68
CA GLY A 30 -10.45 1.22 6.26
C GLY A 30 -9.91 2.60 5.98
N ARG A 31 -8.66 2.82 6.36
CA ARG A 31 -7.95 4.09 6.15
C ARG A 31 -6.49 3.87 5.79
N VAL A 32 -5.92 4.83 5.09
CA VAL A 32 -4.48 4.90 4.90
C VAL A 32 -3.84 5.37 6.20
N VAL A 33 -2.89 4.60 6.73
CA VAL A 33 -2.13 4.92 7.95
C VAL A 33 -0.80 5.58 7.60
N SER A 34 -0.10 5.01 6.63
CA SER A 34 1.18 5.54 6.17
C SER A 34 1.36 5.29 4.67
N VAL A 35 2.12 6.18 4.04
CA VAL A 35 2.62 5.98 2.68
C VAL A 35 4.08 6.36 2.68
N GLU A 36 4.93 5.41 2.31
CA GLU A 36 6.36 5.59 2.21
C GLU A 36 6.80 5.38 0.76
N VAL A 37 7.89 6.04 0.37
CA VAL A 37 8.51 5.91 -0.94
C VAL A 37 9.80 5.14 -0.77
N GLU A 38 9.92 4.05 -1.50
CA GLU A 38 11.13 3.24 -1.59
C GLU A 38 11.50 3.07 -3.08
N ASP A 39 12.59 3.72 -3.48
CA ASP A 39 13.11 3.76 -4.85
C ASP A 39 12.05 4.05 -5.94
N ALA A 40 11.42 3.00 -6.48
CA ALA A 40 10.44 3.06 -7.58
C ALA A 40 9.03 2.59 -7.17
N SER A 41 8.77 2.48 -5.86
CA SER A 41 7.52 1.98 -5.30
C SER A 41 7.02 2.88 -4.16
N TYR A 42 5.71 2.84 -3.96
CA TYR A 42 5.04 3.38 -2.78
C TYR A 42 4.58 2.22 -1.90
N MET A 43 5.07 2.19 -0.66
CA MET A 43 4.60 1.27 0.36
C MET A 43 3.45 1.93 1.12
N VAL A 44 2.25 1.39 0.96
CA VAL A 44 1.00 1.93 1.51
C VAL A 44 0.52 1.02 2.62
N THR A 45 0.49 1.52 3.83
CA THR A 45 -0.10 0.80 4.96
C THR A 45 -1.56 1.21 5.12
N LEU A 46 -2.45 0.24 5.03
CA LEU A 46 -3.88 0.37 5.26
C LEU A 46 -4.26 -0.29 6.58
N ASP A 47 -5.10 0.37 7.36
CA ASP A 47 -5.79 -0.19 8.53
C ASP A 47 -7.22 -0.50 8.10
N LEU A 48 -7.49 -1.80 7.89
CA LEU A 48 -8.75 -2.32 7.37
C LEU A 48 -9.58 -2.87 8.52
N GLU A 49 -10.87 -2.51 8.60
CA GLU A 49 -11.73 -2.89 9.73
C GLU A 49 -11.82 -4.41 9.93
N ASP A 50 -11.90 -5.17 8.84
CA ASP A 50 -12.11 -6.63 8.88
C ASP A 50 -10.79 -7.44 8.90
N HIS A 51 -9.65 -6.81 8.61
CA HIS A 51 -8.39 -7.50 8.33
C HIS A 51 -7.16 -6.96 9.09
N GLY A 52 -7.32 -5.86 9.81
CA GLY A 52 -6.24 -5.15 10.50
C GLY A 52 -5.29 -4.46 9.52
N GLU A 53 -4.05 -4.22 9.97
CA GLU A 53 -3.04 -3.57 9.14
C GLU A 53 -2.56 -4.45 7.97
N ARG A 54 -2.49 -3.86 6.79
CA ARG A 54 -2.01 -4.46 5.53
C ARG A 54 -1.09 -3.50 4.80
N VAL A 55 -0.07 -4.05 4.14
CA VAL A 55 0.92 -3.27 3.40
C VAL A 55 0.79 -3.61 1.92
N HIS A 56 0.57 -2.59 1.11
CA HIS A 56 0.46 -2.67 -0.35
C HIS A 56 1.69 -2.02 -0.99
N LEU A 57 2.25 -2.67 -2.01
CA LEU A 57 3.38 -2.14 -2.78
C LEU A 57 2.88 -1.67 -4.14
N LEU A 58 2.71 -0.36 -4.30
CA LEU A 58 2.27 0.24 -5.54
C LEU A 58 3.45 0.73 -6.37
N SER A 59 3.39 0.50 -7.68
CA SER A 59 4.34 1.04 -8.65
C SER A 59 4.28 2.57 -8.67
N ALA A 60 5.41 3.25 -8.47
CA ALA A 60 5.45 4.71 -8.55
C ALA A 60 5.11 5.23 -9.94
N TRP A 61 5.35 4.43 -10.98
CA TRP A 61 4.96 4.73 -12.35
C TRP A 61 3.45 4.77 -12.51
N ASP A 62 2.74 3.76 -12.00
CA ASP A 62 1.29 3.67 -12.13
C ASP A 62 0.58 4.71 -11.27
N VAL A 63 1.10 4.97 -10.06
CA VAL A 63 0.61 6.06 -9.20
C VAL A 63 0.74 7.41 -9.92
N ASN A 64 1.90 7.71 -10.52
CA ASN A 64 2.11 8.96 -11.26
C ASN A 64 1.20 9.09 -12.49
N ARG A 65 0.99 8.00 -13.24
CA ARG A 65 0.07 7.99 -14.40
C ARG A 65 -1.37 8.20 -13.96
N SER A 66 -1.78 7.53 -12.89
CA SER A 66 -3.13 7.64 -12.34
C SER A 66 -3.43 9.07 -11.88
N MET A 67 -2.49 9.72 -11.18
CA MET A 67 -2.61 11.15 -10.83
C MET A 67 -2.75 12.09 -12.03
N ARG A 68 -2.25 11.70 -13.20
CA ARG A 68 -2.37 12.46 -14.45
C ARG A 68 -3.67 12.16 -15.19
N GLY A 69 -4.53 11.31 -14.63
CA GLY A 69 -5.83 10.93 -15.19
C GLY A 69 -5.80 9.68 -16.05
N ASP A 70 -4.77 8.83 -15.95
CA ASP A 70 -4.73 7.57 -16.69
C ASP A 70 -5.67 6.52 -16.05
N PRO A 71 -6.77 6.14 -16.73
CA PRO A 71 -7.74 5.22 -16.17
C PRO A 71 -7.20 3.79 -16.03
N ALA A 72 -6.28 3.35 -16.89
CA ALA A 72 -5.72 2.00 -16.80
C ALA A 72 -4.81 1.87 -15.57
N ALA A 73 -4.02 2.90 -15.30
CA ALA A 73 -3.18 2.96 -14.11
C ALA A 73 -4.02 3.03 -12.82
N LEU A 74 -5.11 3.80 -12.83
CA LEU A 74 -6.06 3.84 -11.71
C LEU A 74 -6.69 2.46 -11.44
N GLN A 75 -7.09 1.74 -12.48
CA GLN A 75 -7.66 0.40 -12.32
C GLN A 75 -6.65 -0.62 -11.80
N ALA A 76 -5.36 -0.48 -12.16
CA ALA A 76 -4.30 -1.32 -11.60
C ALA A 76 -4.14 -1.11 -10.08
N ILE A 77 -4.11 0.15 -9.62
CA ILE A 77 -4.05 0.48 -8.19
C ILE A 77 -5.27 -0.04 -7.45
N ARG A 78 -6.46 0.13 -8.04
CA ARG A 78 -7.71 -0.36 -7.46
C ARG A 78 -7.73 -1.88 -7.34
N ALA A 79 -7.25 -2.59 -8.36
CA ALA A 79 -7.15 -4.04 -8.33
C ALA A 79 -6.20 -4.51 -7.22
N ASP A 80 -5.10 -3.80 -6.98
CA ASP A 80 -4.16 -4.12 -5.90
C ASP A 80 -4.81 -4.00 -4.51
N PHE A 81 -5.48 -2.88 -4.24
CA PHE A 81 -6.24 -2.70 -2.99
C PHE A 81 -7.33 -3.75 -2.80
N LEU A 82 -7.97 -4.23 -3.87
CA LEU A 82 -9.01 -5.25 -3.77
C LEU A 82 -8.46 -6.67 -3.64
N ARG A 83 -7.26 -6.94 -4.14
CA ARG A 83 -6.67 -8.29 -4.17
C ARG A 83 -6.48 -8.87 -2.77
N ASP A 84 -6.02 -8.06 -1.83
CA ASP A 84 -5.77 -8.49 -0.44
C ASP A 84 -6.98 -8.32 0.48
N ASN A 85 -8.02 -7.62 0.02
CA ASN A 85 -9.35 -7.62 0.65
C ASN A 85 -10.14 -8.93 0.39
N GLY A 86 -9.67 -9.79 -0.52
CA GLY A 86 -10.36 -11.01 -0.93
C GLY A 86 -9.70 -12.33 -0.53
N HIS A 87 -8.44 -12.32 -0.06
CA HIS A 87 -7.70 -13.55 0.24
C HIS A 87 -6.71 -13.34 1.39
N GLY A 88 -6.97 -13.97 2.54
CA GLY A 88 -6.00 -14.07 3.62
C GLY A 88 -4.79 -14.92 3.22
N SER A 89 -3.59 -14.35 3.28
CA SER A 89 -2.28 -15.02 3.14
C SER A 89 -1.19 -13.95 2.98
N TRP A 90 -0.10 -13.82 3.75
CA TRP A 90 0.56 -14.66 4.73
C TRP A 90 1.28 -13.75 5.74
N ARG A 91 1.03 -13.94 7.03
CA ARG A 91 2.03 -13.71 8.08
C ARG A 91 1.87 -14.81 9.12
N GLU A 92 2.24 -16.01 8.69
CA GLU A 92 2.46 -17.13 9.58
C GLU A 92 3.88 -17.01 10.18
N GLU A 93 3.93 -17.20 11.49
CA GLU A 93 5.09 -17.55 12.32
C GLU A 93 6.21 -16.52 12.57
N ARG A 94 6.07 -15.82 13.70
CA ARG A 94 6.98 -16.09 14.83
C ARG A 94 6.15 -16.32 16.10
N SER A 95 5.67 -17.54 16.26
CA SER A 95 5.38 -18.07 17.59
C SER A 95 6.65 -18.72 18.14
N ASP A 96 6.80 -18.59 19.46
CA ASP A 96 7.68 -19.38 20.32
C ASP A 96 9.20 -19.26 20.16
N ALA A 97 9.77 -18.35 20.95
CA ALA A 97 10.99 -18.64 21.68
C ALA A 97 10.71 -18.57 23.19
N GLY A 98 10.10 -19.64 23.70
CA GLY A 98 10.58 -20.32 24.90
C GLY A 98 10.43 -19.59 26.23
N ALA A 99 9.37 -19.97 26.94
CA ALA A 99 9.36 -19.95 28.39
C ALA A 99 10.55 -20.76 28.97
N ARG A 100 11.32 -20.12 29.86
CA ARG A 100 11.65 -20.59 31.23
C ARG A 100 12.61 -19.63 31.91
#